data_AF-A0A357F5C2-F1
#
_entry.id   AF-A0A357F5C2-F1
#
_cell.length_a   1.000
_cell.length_b   1.000
_cell.length_c   1.000
_cell.angle_alpha   90.00
_cell.angle_beta   90.00
_cell.angle_gamma   90.00
#
_symmetry.space_group_name_H-M   'P 1'
#
loop_
_entity.id
_entity.type
_entity.pdbx_description
1 polymer ?
#
loop_
_entity_poly.entity_id
_entity_poly.type
_entity_poly.pdbx_seq_one_letter_code
_entity_poly.pdbx_strand_id
1 'polypeptide(L)'
;MSTITTRTSCRKFDGKPQDNETEPTARPGKTGETMTNKNKVECLYFSQEDFLQAGCLDMRMAMSTAETAMLAFEANKIIFPDKIVQIFNDDTQDRINCLAATLLSEKICGV
;
A
#
# COMPACT_ATOMS: atom_id res chain seq x y z
N MET A 1 7.38 29.12 -1.16
CA MET A 1 7.63 27.67 -1.26
C MET A 1 6.80 26.99 -0.19
N SER A 2 5.70 26.35 -0.57
CA SER A 2 4.75 25.76 0.37
C SER A 2 5.02 24.27 0.47
N THR A 3 5.42 23.81 1.65
CA THR A 3 5.64 22.40 1.97
C THR A 3 4.29 21.70 2.10
N ILE A 4 4.00 20.75 1.20
CA ILE A 4 2.81 19.91 1.26
C ILE A 4 3.15 18.70 2.14
N THR A 5 2.56 18.65 3.33
CA THR A 5 2.63 17.50 4.23
C THR A 5 1.48 16.55 3.89
N THR A 6 1.74 15.44 3.21
CA THR A 6 0.75 14.37 3.02
C THR A 6 0.70 13.48 4.26
N ARG A 7 -0.50 13.35 4.83
CA ARG A 7 -0.77 12.56 6.04
C ARG A 7 -1.42 11.24 5.62
N THR A 8 -0.65 10.19 5.46
CA THR A 8 -1.16 8.84 5.15
C THR A 8 -1.68 8.20 6.43
N SER A 9 -2.97 7.86 6.49
CA SER A 9 -3.56 7.09 7.60
C SER A 9 -3.85 5.66 7.16
N CYS A 10 -2.99 4.71 7.54
CA CYS A 10 -3.27 3.28 7.39
C CYS A 10 -4.12 2.79 8.57
N ARG A 11 -5.23 2.07 8.30
CA ARG A 11 -6.00 1.32 9.32
C ARG A 11 -5.50 -0.12 9.37
N LYS A 12 -5.45 -0.68 10.59
CA LYS A 12 -4.94 -2.04 10.89
C LYS A 12 -5.75 -3.13 10.19
N PHE A 13 -5.06 -4.15 9.69
CA PHE A 13 -5.61 -5.43 9.23
C PHE A 13 -5.23 -6.49 10.27
N ASP A 14 -6.19 -7.24 10.80
CA ASP A 14 -6.05 -8.12 11.98
C ASP A 14 -5.38 -9.49 11.66
N GLY A 15 -4.19 -9.46 11.06
CA GLY A 15 -3.32 -10.64 10.93
C GLY A 15 -2.26 -10.66 12.03
N LYS A 16 -2.19 -11.73 12.82
CA LYS A 16 -1.17 -11.87 13.87
C LYS A 16 0.23 -12.12 13.26
N PRO A 17 1.26 -11.33 13.58
CA PRO A 17 2.65 -11.64 13.20
C PRO A 17 3.20 -12.79 14.07
N GLN A 18 4.12 -13.57 13.51
CA GLN A 18 5.01 -14.45 14.26
C GLN A 18 6.38 -13.77 14.38
N ASP A 19 6.76 -13.48 15.62
CA ASP A 19 7.99 -12.78 15.99
C ASP A 19 9.01 -13.78 16.54
N ASN A 20 10.14 -13.92 15.86
CA ASN A 20 11.33 -14.62 16.33
C ASN A 20 12.56 -13.79 15.97
N GLU A 21 12.90 -12.79 16.80
CA GLU A 21 14.22 -12.19 16.80
C GLU A 21 14.68 -11.92 18.25
N THR A 22 15.91 -12.34 18.53
CA THR A 22 16.55 -12.39 19.84
C THR A 22 17.11 -11.00 20.21
N GLU A 23 16.71 -10.44 21.35
CA GLU A 23 17.22 -9.14 21.85
C GLU A 23 18.70 -9.22 22.27
N PRO A 24 19.56 -8.24 21.91
CA PRO A 24 20.82 -8.02 22.61
C PRO A 24 20.65 -7.05 23.78
N THR A 25 21.27 -7.45 24.88
CA THR A 25 21.28 -6.90 26.25
C THR A 25 21.42 -5.38 26.41
N ALA A 26 20.58 -4.81 27.29
CA ALA A 26 20.55 -3.40 27.66
C ALA A 26 21.68 -2.99 28.64
N ARG A 27 22.16 -1.73 28.52
CA ARG A 27 22.94 -1.04 29.58
C ARG A 27 21.99 -0.21 30.47
N PRO A 28 22.26 -0.09 31.79
CA PRO A 28 21.32 0.55 32.71
C PRO A 28 21.54 2.07 32.74
N GLY A 29 20.46 2.84 32.62
CA GLY A 29 20.54 4.27 32.87
C GLY A 29 19.32 5.09 32.43
N LYS A 30 18.55 5.52 33.44
CA LYS A 30 17.56 6.62 33.47
C LYS A 30 16.12 6.27 33.08
N THR A 31 15.28 6.35 34.12
CA THR A 31 13.83 6.55 34.11
C THR A 31 13.46 7.62 33.08
N GLY A 32 12.94 7.19 31.94
CA GLY A 32 12.43 8.05 30.89
C GLY A 32 11.03 7.58 30.56
N GLU A 33 10.06 8.48 30.68
CA GLU A 33 8.69 8.28 30.24
C GLU A 33 8.68 7.65 28.84
N THR A 34 7.94 6.55 28.68
CA THR A 34 7.78 5.87 27.40
C THR A 34 7.02 6.79 26.45
N MET A 35 7.75 7.58 25.65
CA MET A 35 7.15 8.29 24.52
C MET A 35 6.56 7.25 23.56
N THR A 36 5.23 7.09 23.61
CA THR A 36 4.51 6.29 22.63
C THR A 36 4.66 6.98 21.28
N ASN A 37 5.41 6.36 20.38
CA ASN A 37 5.66 6.88 19.05
C ASN A 37 4.34 6.79 18.25
N LYS A 38 3.52 7.85 18.32
CA LYS A 38 2.15 7.92 17.76
C LYS A 38 2.07 7.70 16.24
N ASN A 39 3.21 7.60 15.56
CA ASN A 39 3.32 7.51 14.10
C ASN A 39 4.04 6.23 13.64
N LYS A 40 3.86 5.10 14.34
CA LYS A 40 4.40 3.82 13.87
C LYS A 40 3.72 3.45 12.55
N VAL A 41 4.50 3.39 11.47
CA VAL A 41 4.07 2.84 10.18
C VAL A 41 4.52 1.38 10.15
N GLU A 42 3.57 0.49 9.90
CA GLU A 42 3.84 -0.95 9.74
C GLU A 42 3.82 -1.27 8.25
N CYS A 43 4.86 -1.96 7.79
CA CYS A 43 4.96 -2.45 6.43
C CYS A 43 4.75 -3.97 6.46
N LEU A 44 3.74 -4.43 5.72
CA LEU A 44 3.45 -5.85 5.58
C LEU A 44 3.96 -6.29 4.21
N TYR A 45 4.62 -7.44 4.18
CA TYR A 45 5.09 -8.08 2.96
C TYR A 45 4.24 -9.32 2.73
N PHE A 46 3.69 -9.44 1.53
CA PHE A 46 2.86 -10.57 1.12
C PHE A 46 3.49 -11.22 -0.09
N SER A 47 3.65 -12.55 0.00
CA SER A 47 4.06 -13.40 -1.11
C SER A 47 2.88 -13.69 -2.05
N GLN A 48 3.17 -14.28 -3.20
CA GLN A 48 2.14 -14.76 -4.12
C GLN A 48 1.24 -15.81 -3.45
N GLU A 49 1.81 -16.73 -2.67
CA GLU A 49 1.08 -17.74 -1.93
C GLU A 49 0.10 -17.12 -0.91
N ASP A 50 0.47 -16.03 -0.24
CA ASP A 50 -0.43 -15.33 0.68
C ASP A 50 -1.67 -14.79 -0.05
N PHE A 51 -1.47 -14.22 -1.24
CA PHE A 51 -2.59 -13.74 -2.07
C PHE A 51 -3.47 -14.89 -2.58
N LEU A 52 -2.87 -16.01 -3.00
CA LEU A 52 -3.63 -17.19 -3.44
C LEU A 52 -4.49 -17.76 -2.30
N GLN A 53 -3.93 -17.86 -1.10
CA GLN A 53 -4.66 -18.31 0.10
C GLN A 53 -5.77 -17.34 0.50
N ALA A 54 -5.56 -16.04 0.29
CA ALA A 54 -6.58 -15.01 0.50
C ALA A 54 -7.68 -15.01 -0.59
N GLY A 55 -7.58 -15.86 -1.62
CA GLY A 55 -8.57 -15.95 -2.69
C GLY A 55 -8.50 -14.79 -3.70
N CYS A 56 -7.31 -14.23 -3.95
CA CYS A 56 -7.13 -13.06 -4.82
C CYS A 56 -7.57 -13.26 -6.28
N LEU A 57 -7.80 -14.49 -6.72
CA LEU A 57 -8.20 -14.83 -8.09
C LEU A 57 -9.73 -15.02 -8.28
N ASP A 58 -10.56 -14.50 -7.36
CA ASP A 58 -12.01 -14.50 -7.57
C ASP A 58 -12.40 -13.54 -8.71
N MET A 59 -12.63 -14.13 -9.89
CA MET A 59 -12.99 -13.39 -11.09
C MET A 59 -14.29 -12.59 -10.95
N ARG A 60 -15.26 -13.05 -10.17
CA ARG A 60 -16.51 -12.31 -9.98
C ARG A 60 -16.27 -11.05 -9.15
N MET A 61 -15.43 -11.17 -8.12
CA MET A 61 -14.98 -10.02 -7.32
C MET A 61 -14.19 -9.03 -8.17
N ALA A 62 -13.27 -9.51 -9.02
CA ALA A 62 -12.50 -8.65 -9.92
C ALA A 62 -13.41 -7.88 -10.89
N MET A 63 -14.38 -8.55 -11.52
CA MET A 63 -15.31 -7.93 -12.45
C MET A 63 -16.19 -6.87 -11.78
N SER A 64 -16.81 -7.20 -10.63
CA SER A 64 -17.68 -6.25 -9.92
C SER A 64 -16.91 -5.05 -9.36
N THR A 65 -15.68 -5.27 -8.91
CA THR A 65 -14.79 -4.21 -8.45
C THR A 65 -14.40 -3.29 -9.61
N ALA A 66 -14.07 -3.85 -10.78
CA ALA A 66 -13.74 -3.07 -11.97
C ALA A 66 -14.92 -2.21 -12.44
N GLU A 67 -16.14 -2.77 -12.49
CA GLU A 67 -17.36 -2.03 -12.81
C GLU A 67 -17.60 -0.88 -11.84
N THR A 68 -17.53 -1.16 -10.54
CA THR A 68 -17.71 -0.15 -9.49
C THR A 68 -16.64 0.96 -9.59
N ALA A 69 -15.39 0.59 -9.87
CA ALA A 69 -14.30 1.54 -10.05
C ALA A 69 -14.51 2.43 -11.28
N MET A 70 -14.99 1.88 -12.40
CA MET A 70 -15.30 2.67 -13.61
C MET A 70 -16.39 3.71 -13.34
N LEU A 71 -17.49 3.33 -12.68
CA LEU A 71 -18.55 4.26 -12.28
C LEU A 71 -18.06 5.31 -11.26
N ALA A 72 -17.21 4.90 -10.31
CA ALA A 72 -16.62 5.81 -9.33
C ALA A 72 -15.65 6.81 -9.96
N PHE A 73 -14.89 6.40 -10.98
CA PHE A 73 -14.03 7.28 -11.76
C PHE A 73 -14.84 8.32 -12.53
N GLU A 74 -15.90 7.92 -13.22
CA GLU A 74 -16.84 8.84 -13.88
C GLU A 74 -17.45 9.85 -12.89
N ALA A 75 -17.72 9.40 -11.66
CA ALA A 75 -18.22 10.25 -10.57
C ALA A 75 -17.15 11.12 -9.87
N ASN A 76 -15.92 11.21 -10.41
CA ASN A 76 -14.78 11.95 -9.84
C ASN A 76 -14.39 11.50 -8.40
N LYS A 77 -14.60 10.22 -8.07
CA LYS A 77 -14.24 9.62 -6.76
C LYS A 77 -12.89 8.89 -6.77
N ILE A 78 -12.23 8.84 -7.92
CA ILE A 78 -10.93 8.20 -8.10
C ILE A 78 -9.97 9.20 -8.73
N ILE A 79 -8.76 9.30 -8.18
CA ILE A 79 -7.63 9.95 -8.86
C ILE A 79 -6.90 8.87 -9.65
N PHE A 80 -6.87 9.02 -10.98
CA PHE A 80 -6.24 8.07 -11.89
C PHE A 80 -5.41 8.84 -12.93
N PRO A 81 -4.14 9.17 -12.62
CA PRO A 81 -3.24 9.85 -13.54
C PRO A 81 -2.85 8.96 -14.72
N ASP A 82 -2.33 9.59 -15.77
CA ASP A 82 -1.77 8.85 -16.90
C ASP A 82 -0.61 7.95 -16.46
N LYS A 83 -0.54 6.78 -17.10
CA LYS A 83 0.55 5.83 -16.87
C LYS A 83 1.90 6.46 -17.21
N ILE A 84 2.89 6.20 -16.37
CA ILE A 84 4.29 6.52 -16.69
C ILE A 84 4.91 5.28 -17.32
N VAL A 85 5.58 5.45 -18.45
CA VAL A 85 6.27 4.38 -19.17
C VAL A 85 7.74 4.76 -19.32
N GLN A 86 8.62 3.87 -18.89
CA GLN A 86 10.05 3.99 -19.12
C GLN A 86 10.49 2.84 -20.02
N ILE A 87 10.75 3.16 -21.29
CA ILE A 87 11.24 2.20 -22.27
C ILE A 87 12.77 2.14 -22.17
N PHE A 88 13.30 0.92 -22.03
CA PHE A 88 14.73 0.64 -22.03
C PHE A 88 15.24 0.26 -23.43
N ASN A 89 14.39 -0.38 -24.23
CA ASN A 89 14.70 -0.77 -25.60
C ASN A 89 13.43 -0.68 -26.46
N ASP A 90 13.48 0.13 -27.52
CA ASP A 90 12.35 0.37 -28.41
C ASP A 90 12.02 -0.83 -29.30
N ASP A 91 13.02 -1.63 -29.69
CA ASP A 91 12.82 -2.80 -30.57
C ASP A 91 12.17 -3.97 -29.80
N THR A 92 12.66 -4.25 -28.58
CA THR A 92 12.13 -5.34 -27.74
C THR A 92 10.92 -4.92 -26.91
N GLN A 93 10.68 -3.61 -26.79
CA GLN A 93 9.69 -3.01 -25.89
C GLN A 93 9.93 -3.34 -24.41
N ASP A 94 11.17 -3.66 -24.02
CA ASP A 94 11.54 -3.81 -22.62
C ASP A 94 11.30 -2.49 -21.88
N ARG A 95 10.39 -2.51 -20.91
CA ARG A 95 9.93 -1.30 -20.24
C ARG A 95 9.42 -1.57 -18.84
N ILE A 96 9.42 -0.52 -18.01
CA ILE A 96 8.67 -0.46 -16.76
C ILE A 96 7.49 0.47 -16.94
N ASN A 97 6.33 0.06 -16.45
CA ASN A 97 5.16 0.91 -16.32
C ASN A 97 4.91 1.19 -14.84
N CYS A 98 4.52 2.42 -14.52
CA CYS A 98 3.98 2.76 -13.21
C CYS A 98 2.53 3.23 -13.38
N LEU A 99 1.62 2.61 -12.63
CA LEU A 99 0.19 2.83 -12.72
C LEU A 99 -0.34 3.18 -11.33
N ALA A 100 -0.34 4.48 -11.00
CA ALA A 100 -0.88 4.93 -9.72
C ALA A 100 -2.40 5.11 -9.80
N ALA A 101 -3.11 4.75 -8.73
CA ALA A 101 -4.53 5.05 -8.56
C ALA A 101 -4.87 5.31 -7.09
N THR A 102 -5.82 6.21 -6.83
CA THR A 102 -6.32 6.49 -5.47
C THR A 102 -7.83 6.50 -5.44
N LEU A 103 -8.39 5.66 -4.58
CA LEU A 103 -9.82 5.60 -4.24
C LEU A 103 -10.07 6.55 -3.06
N LEU A 104 -10.71 7.69 -3.34
CA LEU A 104 -10.79 8.81 -2.38
C LEU A 104 -11.65 8.49 -1.15
N SER A 105 -12.75 7.78 -1.35
CA SER A 105 -13.72 7.49 -0.26
C SER A 105 -13.16 6.43 0.69
N GLU A 106 -12.49 5.44 0.12
CA GLU A 106 -11.91 4.28 0.78
C GLU A 106 -10.58 4.65 1.46
N LYS A 107 -9.95 5.75 1.03
CA LYS A 107 -8.61 6.19 1.45
C LYS A 107 -7.55 5.14 1.15
N ILE A 108 -7.66 4.53 -0.03
CA ILE A 108 -6.75 3.50 -0.54
C ILE A 108 -5.99 4.05 -1.73
N CYS A 109 -4.69 3.81 -1.77
CA CYS A 109 -3.77 4.20 -2.84
C CYS A 109 -2.95 2.97 -3.23
N GLY A 110 -2.77 2.73 -4.54
CA GLY A 110 -1.95 1.67 -5.08
C GLY A 110 -1.06 2.17 -6.23
N VAL A 111 0.05 1.48 -6.46
CA VAL A 111 1.01 1.66 -7.56
C VAL A 111 1.43 0.28 -8.08
#